data_AF-A0A960URK7-F1
#
_entry.id   AF-A0A960URK7-F1
#
_cell.length_a   1.000
_cell.length_b   1.000
_cell.length_c   1.000
_cell.angle_alpha   90.00
_cell.angle_beta   90.00
_cell.angle_gamma   90.00
#
_symmetry.space_group_name_H-M   'P 1'
#
loop_
_entity.id
_entity.type
_entity.pdbx_description
1 polymer ?
#
loop_
_entity_poly.entity_id
_entity_poly.type
_entity_poly.pdbx_seq_one_letter_code
_entity_poly.pdbx_strand_id
1 'polypeptide(L)'
;EYMAFLRTQNGVFDVSTDLEPGKLEYRFDVNEVQAAKSDLNVASIATTIRAAFDGAIATTVNEGEDEIEVRIRFPDRARTGEDDLREVFVSNNNGGLVPLSRVTDWGEPTPGYSMINRLNFRRVGKVQANIDEDVITSAQVNKKLAEKFADIEKRYPGYYVNYGGEKEDRQESLGNLAVLFGFAML
;
A
#
# COMPACT_ATOMS: atom_id res chain seq x y z
N GLU A 1 -7.62 14.09 10.16
CA GLU A 1 -8.72 14.74 10.91
C GLU A 1 -9.28 13.87 12.04
N TYR A 2 -9.69 12.63 11.78
CA TYR A 2 -10.29 11.72 12.79
C TYR A 2 -9.38 11.50 14.00
N MET A 3 -8.11 11.16 13.79
CA MET A 3 -7.16 10.94 14.89
C MET A 3 -6.99 12.19 15.75
N ALA A 4 -6.96 13.38 15.13
CA ALA A 4 -6.82 14.63 15.86
C ALA A 4 -8.05 14.88 16.75
N PHE A 5 -9.26 14.61 16.26
CA PHE A 5 -10.49 14.74 17.04
C PHE A 5 -10.61 13.68 18.15
N LEU A 6 -10.18 12.44 17.89
CA LEU A 6 -10.15 11.37 18.90
C LEU A 6 -9.23 11.74 20.06
N ARG A 7 -8.05 12.30 19.78
CA ARG A 7 -7.08 12.75 20.79
C ARG A 7 -7.60 13.90 21.67
N THR A 8 -8.64 14.62 21.28
CA THR A 8 -9.25 15.67 22.13
C THR A 8 -10.40 15.14 22.99
N GLN A 9 -10.81 13.87 22.84
CA GLN A 9 -11.88 13.31 23.66
C GLN A 9 -11.32 12.83 25.00
N ASN A 10 -11.95 13.28 26.09
CA ASN A 10 -11.62 12.77 27.42
C ASN A 10 -11.96 11.27 27.51
N GLY A 11 -11.07 10.47 28.06
CA GLY A 11 -11.21 9.01 28.14
C GLY A 11 -10.82 8.23 26.89
N VAL A 12 -10.20 8.87 25.88
CA VAL A 12 -9.67 8.19 24.68
C VAL A 12 -8.14 8.24 24.68
N PHE A 13 -7.49 7.09 24.50
CA PHE A 13 -6.03 6.97 24.49
C PHE A 13 -5.56 5.97 23.41
N ASP A 14 -4.24 5.87 23.21
CA ASP A 14 -3.60 5.00 22.20
C ASP A 14 -4.18 5.12 20.78
N VAL A 15 -4.43 6.36 20.33
CA VAL A 15 -4.98 6.61 18.99
C VAL A 15 -3.93 6.33 17.91
N SER A 16 -4.16 5.28 17.13
CA SER A 16 -3.27 4.77 16.08
C SER A 16 -3.99 4.58 14.74
N THR A 17 -3.21 4.43 13.67
CA THR A 17 -3.71 4.10 12.34
C THR A 17 -2.77 3.13 11.65
N ASP A 18 -3.33 2.28 10.79
CA ASP A 18 -2.56 1.37 9.93
C ASP A 18 -2.11 2.04 8.61
N LEU A 19 -2.46 3.31 8.40
CA LEU A 19 -2.05 4.11 7.25
C LEU A 19 -0.65 4.68 7.45
N GLU A 20 0.34 3.80 7.59
CA GLU A 20 1.74 4.18 7.74
C GLU A 20 2.45 4.28 6.38
N PRO A 21 3.23 5.34 6.14
CA PRO A 21 4.05 5.43 4.92
C PRO A 21 5.03 4.25 4.88
N GLY A 22 5.16 3.65 3.69
CA GLY A 22 6.06 2.54 3.43
C GLY A 22 7.49 2.99 3.15
N LYS A 23 8.26 2.08 2.55
CA LYS A 23 9.60 2.39 2.06
C LYS A 23 9.52 3.44 0.95
N LEU A 24 10.61 4.18 0.76
CA LEU A 24 10.76 5.05 -0.39
C LEU A 24 10.88 4.20 -1.66
N GLU A 25 10.12 4.58 -2.68
CA GLU A 25 10.07 3.89 -3.97
C GLU A 25 10.24 4.91 -5.11
N TYR A 26 11.04 4.54 -6.11
CA TYR A 26 11.06 5.22 -7.40
C TYR A 26 9.95 4.66 -8.28
N ARG A 27 9.12 5.54 -8.84
CA ARG A 27 8.08 5.16 -9.81
C ARG A 27 8.56 5.58 -11.19
N PHE A 28 8.69 4.60 -12.09
CA PHE A 28 9.11 4.81 -13.46
C PHE A 28 7.87 4.90 -14.35
N ASP A 29 7.62 6.08 -14.88
CA ASP A 29 6.56 6.33 -15.85
C ASP A 29 7.14 6.17 -17.26
N VAL A 30 6.70 5.12 -17.95
CA VAL A 30 7.20 4.82 -19.30
C VAL A 30 6.54 5.76 -20.32
N ASN A 31 7.35 6.49 -21.07
CA ASN A 31 6.90 7.26 -22.21
C ASN A 31 6.70 6.33 -23.41
N GLU A 32 5.50 5.79 -23.55
CA GLU A 32 5.15 4.84 -24.62
C GLU A 32 5.45 5.37 -26.03
N VAL A 33 5.30 6.67 -26.25
CA VAL A 33 5.59 7.31 -27.54
C VAL A 33 7.09 7.27 -27.86
N GLN A 34 7.95 7.58 -26.89
CA GLN A 34 9.41 7.52 -27.08
C GLN A 34 9.92 6.08 -27.14
N ALA A 35 9.33 5.18 -26.34
CA ALA A 35 9.62 3.75 -26.41
C ALA A 35 9.30 3.19 -27.80
N ALA A 36 8.10 3.45 -28.33
CA ALA A 36 7.70 3.00 -29.67
C ALA A 36 8.62 3.56 -30.79
N LYS A 37 8.99 4.84 -30.72
CA LYS A 37 9.94 5.45 -31.67
C LYS A 37 11.33 4.82 -31.63
N SER A 38 11.69 4.23 -30.50
CA SER A 38 13.00 3.60 -30.29
C SER A 38 12.96 2.08 -30.49
N ASP A 39 11.83 1.54 -30.97
CA ASP A 39 11.56 0.10 -31.11
C ASP A 39 11.75 -0.68 -29.80
N LEU A 40 11.21 -0.09 -28.72
CA LEU A 40 11.20 -0.64 -27.38
C LEU A 40 9.78 -0.96 -26.95
N ASN A 41 9.63 -2.12 -26.33
CA ASN A 41 8.41 -2.47 -25.61
C ASN A 41 8.58 -2.23 -24.10
N VAL A 42 7.46 -2.03 -23.40
CA VAL A 42 7.43 -1.75 -21.95
C VAL A 42 8.06 -2.90 -21.13
N ALA A 43 7.91 -4.15 -21.59
CA ALA A 43 8.45 -5.31 -20.88
C ALA A 43 9.99 -5.34 -20.90
N SER A 44 10.63 -4.95 -22.01
CA SER A 44 12.09 -4.84 -22.13
C SER A 44 12.63 -3.74 -21.21
N ILE A 45 11.93 -2.61 -21.14
CA ILE A 45 12.28 -1.51 -20.22
C ILE A 45 12.19 -1.98 -18.76
N ALA A 46 11.07 -2.59 -18.37
CA ALA A 46 10.87 -3.10 -17.01
C ALA A 46 11.90 -4.19 -16.63
N THR A 47 12.23 -5.07 -17.56
CA THR A 47 13.25 -6.11 -17.36
C THR A 47 14.64 -5.50 -17.18
N THR A 48 14.96 -4.45 -17.93
CA THR A 48 16.23 -3.73 -17.80
C THR A 48 16.34 -3.02 -16.47
N ILE A 49 15.29 -2.33 -16.02
CA ILE A 49 15.25 -1.70 -14.69
C ILE A 49 15.46 -2.75 -13.59
N ARG A 50 14.74 -3.88 -13.65
CA ARG A 50 14.90 -4.97 -12.68
C ARG A 50 16.33 -5.53 -12.69
N ALA A 51 16.88 -5.79 -13.87
CA ALA A 51 18.24 -6.32 -13.99
C ALA A 51 19.30 -5.33 -13.50
N ALA A 52 19.06 -4.02 -13.66
CA ALA A 52 19.97 -2.98 -13.19
C ALA A 52 20.08 -2.98 -11.66
N PHE A 53 18.98 -3.18 -10.93
CA PHE A 53 18.96 -3.19 -9.47
C PHE A 53 19.12 -4.57 -8.84
N ASP A 54 18.34 -5.57 -9.24
CA ASP A 54 18.31 -6.90 -8.61
C ASP A 54 19.29 -7.90 -9.25
N GLY A 55 19.83 -7.54 -10.41
CA GLY A 55 20.52 -8.47 -11.31
C GLY A 55 19.54 -9.32 -12.11
N ALA A 56 20.04 -9.89 -13.21
CA ALA A 56 19.36 -10.92 -13.97
C ALA A 56 19.88 -12.30 -13.57
N ILE A 57 18.98 -13.24 -13.28
CA ILE A 57 19.35 -14.64 -13.09
C ILE A 57 19.71 -15.19 -14.47
N ALA A 58 20.98 -15.55 -14.66
CA ALA A 58 21.48 -16.09 -15.91
C ALA A 58 21.25 -17.61 -16.00
N THR A 59 21.42 -18.28 -14.87
CA THR A 59 21.20 -19.72 -14.74
C THR A 59 21.07 -20.09 -13.27
N THR A 60 20.70 -21.34 -13.02
CA THR A 60 20.65 -21.92 -11.68
C THR A 60 21.47 -23.21 -11.68
N VAL A 61 22.26 -23.41 -10.64
CA VAL A 61 23.16 -24.55 -10.49
C VAL A 61 22.74 -25.31 -9.24
N ASN A 62 22.62 -26.63 -9.37
CA ASN A 62 22.33 -27.49 -8.22
C ASN A 62 23.64 -27.90 -7.55
N GLU A 63 23.77 -27.62 -6.26
CA GLU A 63 24.89 -28.05 -5.43
C GLU A 63 24.34 -28.96 -4.31
N GLY A 64 24.40 -30.28 -4.54
CA GLY A 64 23.79 -31.26 -3.64
C GLY A 64 22.26 -31.21 -3.68
N GLU A 65 21.65 -30.90 -2.55
CA GLU A 65 20.20 -30.68 -2.42
C GLU A 65 19.80 -29.21 -2.56
N ASP A 66 20.78 -28.29 -2.67
CA ASP A 66 20.55 -26.86 -2.75
C ASP A 66 20.53 -26.37 -4.21
N GLU A 67 19.64 -25.43 -4.49
CA GLU A 67 19.52 -24.75 -5.79
C GLU A 67 20.09 -23.33 -5.68
N ILE A 68 21.17 -23.03 -6.41
CA ILE A 68 21.93 -21.76 -6.33
C ILE A 68 21.74 -20.93 -7.59
N GLU A 69 21.19 -19.72 -7.45
CA GLU A 69 21.03 -18.77 -8.55
C GLU A 69 22.34 -18.05 -8.91
N VAL A 70 22.71 -18.08 -10.20
CA VAL A 70 23.83 -17.30 -10.74
C VAL A 70 23.29 -16.02 -11.36
N ARG A 71 23.62 -14.86 -10.76
CA ARG A 71 23.12 -13.55 -11.20
C ARG A 71 24.19 -12.71 -11.90
N ILE A 72 23.79 -12.05 -12.99
CA ILE A 72 24.54 -10.98 -13.65
C ILE A 72 23.99 -9.64 -13.15
N ARG A 73 24.85 -8.77 -12.63
CA ARG A 73 24.44 -7.48 -12.06
C ARG A 73 25.52 -6.43 -12.24
N PHE A 74 25.11 -5.16 -12.21
CA PHE A 74 26.07 -4.04 -12.18
C PHE A 74 26.87 -4.04 -10.86
N PRO A 75 28.09 -3.45 -10.86
CA PRO A 75 28.86 -3.25 -9.65
C PRO A 75 28.08 -2.44 -8.61
N ASP A 76 28.28 -2.71 -7.32
CA ASP A 76 27.49 -2.07 -6.24
C ASP A 76 27.50 -0.53 -6.30
N ARG A 77 28.64 0.06 -6.68
CA ARG A 77 28.81 1.53 -6.82
C ARG A 77 27.97 2.18 -7.92
N ALA A 78 27.38 1.39 -8.82
CA ALA A 78 26.56 1.85 -9.94
C ALA A 78 25.09 1.45 -9.74
N ARG A 79 24.68 1.20 -8.48
CA ARG A 79 23.31 0.80 -8.10
C ARG A 79 22.87 1.45 -6.79
N THR A 80 23.58 2.47 -6.34
CA THR A 80 23.42 3.07 -5.00
C THR A 80 22.71 4.42 -5.03
N GLY A 81 22.71 5.10 -6.18
CA GLY A 81 22.14 6.44 -6.32
C GLY A 81 21.20 6.57 -7.51
N GLU A 82 20.39 7.63 -7.49
CA GLU A 82 19.54 8.03 -8.60
C GLU A 82 20.34 8.35 -9.87
N ASP A 83 21.54 8.91 -9.71
CA ASP A 83 22.41 9.26 -10.84
C ASP A 83 22.82 8.03 -11.66
N ASP A 84 22.90 6.85 -11.02
CA ASP A 84 23.26 5.60 -11.68
C ASP A 84 22.19 5.16 -12.70
N LEU A 85 20.92 5.55 -12.48
CA LEU A 85 19.81 5.28 -13.42
C LEU A 85 19.97 6.00 -14.75
N ARG A 86 20.68 7.13 -14.75
CA ARG A 86 20.93 7.92 -15.97
C ARG A 86 21.95 7.23 -16.87
N GLU A 87 22.76 6.33 -16.32
CA GLU A 87 23.77 5.54 -17.04
C GLU A 87 23.22 4.20 -17.56
N VAL A 88 21.95 3.87 -17.26
CA VAL A 88 21.32 2.62 -17.72
C VAL A 88 20.86 2.75 -19.17
N PHE A 89 21.20 1.74 -19.98
CA PHE A 89 20.76 1.62 -21.36
C PHE A 89 19.86 0.40 -21.54
N VAL A 90 18.80 0.58 -22.32
CA VAL A 90 17.88 -0.48 -22.73
C VAL A 90 18.23 -0.89 -24.16
N SER A 91 18.44 -2.19 -24.40
CA SER A 91 18.60 -2.72 -25.75
C SER A 91 17.26 -2.75 -26.46
N ASN A 92 17.20 -2.18 -27.66
CA ASN A 92 16.02 -2.28 -28.53
C ASN A 92 16.07 -3.52 -29.43
N ASN A 93 14.97 -3.80 -30.11
CA ASN A 93 14.84 -5.00 -30.96
C ASN A 93 15.78 -4.98 -32.18
N ASN A 94 16.29 -3.80 -32.54
CA ASN A 94 17.24 -3.61 -33.66
C ASN A 94 18.71 -3.64 -33.20
N GLY A 95 18.99 -4.01 -31.94
CA GLY A 95 20.35 -4.08 -31.39
C GLY A 95 20.97 -2.73 -31.00
N GLY A 96 20.20 -1.65 -31.06
CA GLY A 96 20.59 -0.33 -30.58
C GLY A 96 20.42 -0.19 -29.06
N LEU A 97 21.24 0.67 -28.45
CA LEU A 97 21.17 1.02 -27.04
C LEU A 97 20.49 2.38 -26.86
N VAL A 98 19.46 2.42 -26.02
CA VAL A 98 18.66 3.62 -25.76
C VAL A 98 18.79 3.97 -24.28
N PRO A 99 19.20 5.20 -23.92
CA PRO A 99 19.24 5.62 -22.52
C PRO A 99 17.87 5.47 -21.85
N LEU A 100 17.83 4.91 -20.64
CA LEU A 100 16.59 4.73 -19.89
C LEU A 100 15.86 6.06 -19.66
N SER A 101 16.62 7.11 -19.32
CA SER A 101 16.15 8.50 -19.15
C SER A 101 15.45 9.10 -20.37
N ARG A 102 15.62 8.53 -21.57
CA ARG A 102 14.94 8.99 -22.79
C ARG A 102 13.53 8.42 -22.94
N VAL A 103 13.27 7.27 -22.32
CA VAL A 103 12.03 6.50 -22.50
C VAL A 103 11.24 6.33 -21.20
N THR A 104 11.80 6.72 -20.06
CA THR A 104 11.10 6.76 -18.77
C THR A 104 11.33 8.08 -18.07
N ASP A 105 10.30 8.56 -17.40
CA ASP A 105 10.38 9.62 -16.41
C ASP A 105 10.36 8.99 -15.01
N TRP A 106 11.13 9.53 -14.08
CA TRP A 106 11.05 9.17 -12.68
C TRP A 106 11.29 10.44 -11.86
N GLY A 107 10.32 10.77 -11.01
CA GLY A 107 10.44 11.88 -10.08
C GLY A 107 11.27 11.52 -8.84
N GLU A 108 11.18 12.39 -7.84
CA GLU A 108 11.76 12.10 -6.53
C GLU A 108 11.14 10.84 -5.90
N PRO A 109 11.93 10.08 -5.11
CA PRO A 109 11.42 8.90 -4.45
C PRO A 109 10.28 9.26 -3.51
N THR A 110 9.15 8.58 -3.67
CA THR A 110 7.95 8.84 -2.86
C THR A 110 7.71 7.68 -1.90
N PRO A 111 7.19 7.94 -0.69
CA PRO A 111 6.78 6.85 0.20
C PRO A 111 5.73 5.95 -0.48
N GLY A 112 6.04 4.66 -0.57
CA GLY A 112 5.08 3.62 -0.92
C GLY A 112 4.06 3.37 0.19
N TYR A 113 3.26 2.32 0.05
CA TYR A 113 2.39 1.85 1.12
C TYR A 113 3.07 0.71 1.87
N SER A 114 3.18 0.80 3.19
CA SER A 114 3.75 -0.26 4.02
C SER A 114 2.93 -1.55 3.93
N MET A 115 1.61 -1.42 3.95
CA MET A 115 0.64 -2.51 3.84
C MET A 115 -0.65 -2.00 3.21
N ILE A 116 -1.27 -2.81 2.35
CA ILE A 116 -2.61 -2.52 1.80
C ILE A 116 -3.62 -3.41 2.51
N ASN A 117 -4.26 -2.87 3.54
CA ASN A 117 -5.35 -3.57 4.24
C ASN A 117 -6.63 -3.57 3.40
N ARG A 118 -7.29 -4.72 3.39
CA ARG A 118 -8.54 -4.92 2.67
C ARG A 118 -9.56 -5.63 3.55
N LEU A 119 -10.81 -5.20 3.47
CA LEU A 119 -11.95 -5.87 4.04
C LEU A 119 -13.00 -6.04 2.94
N ASN A 120 -13.48 -7.27 2.73
CA ASN A 120 -14.45 -7.59 1.66
C ASN A 120 -14.02 -7.04 0.29
N PHE A 121 -12.77 -7.31 -0.10
CA PHE A 121 -12.13 -6.87 -1.35
C PHE A 121 -12.01 -5.35 -1.54
N ARG A 122 -12.37 -4.54 -0.55
CA ARG A 122 -12.23 -3.07 -0.57
C ARG A 122 -11.06 -2.63 0.29
N ARG A 123 -10.29 -1.65 -0.18
CA ARG A 123 -9.18 -1.06 0.61
C ARG A 123 -9.76 -0.35 1.82
N VAL A 124 -9.13 -0.53 2.97
CA VAL A 124 -9.55 0.09 4.23
C VAL A 124 -8.34 0.74 4.91
N GLY A 125 -8.57 1.91 5.48
CA GLY A 125 -7.68 2.49 6.48
C GLY A 125 -8.37 2.38 7.84
N LYS A 126 -7.71 1.77 8.80
CA LYS A 126 -8.21 1.61 10.15
C LYS A 126 -7.65 2.71 11.04
N VAL A 127 -8.54 3.33 11.80
CA VAL A 127 -8.18 4.19 12.93
C VAL A 127 -8.66 3.46 14.19
N GLN A 128 -7.75 3.22 15.12
CA GLN A 128 -8.02 2.52 16.37
C GLN A 128 -7.70 3.45 17.55
N ALA A 129 -8.44 3.26 18.64
CA ALA A 129 -8.18 3.94 19.89
C ALA A 129 -8.73 3.06 21.03
N ASN A 130 -8.08 3.16 22.18
CA ASN A 130 -8.54 2.56 23.41
C ASN A 130 -9.42 3.57 24.17
N ILE A 131 -10.39 3.05 24.92
CA ILE A 131 -11.39 3.86 25.62
C ILE A 131 -11.40 3.46 27.09
N ASP A 132 -11.35 4.46 27.97
CA ASP A 132 -11.63 4.31 29.39
C ASP A 132 -13.16 4.30 29.59
N GLU A 133 -13.70 3.09 29.80
CA GLU A 133 -15.15 2.87 29.92
C GLU A 133 -15.77 3.55 31.15
N ASP A 134 -14.98 3.94 32.16
CA ASP A 134 -15.47 4.68 33.32
C ASP A 134 -15.76 6.15 32.99
N VAL A 135 -15.16 6.67 31.91
CA VAL A 135 -15.27 8.09 31.50
C VAL A 135 -16.20 8.26 30.30
N ILE A 136 -16.08 7.40 29.28
CA ILE A 136 -16.84 7.51 28.04
C ILE A 136 -17.03 6.14 27.40
N THR A 137 -18.15 5.92 26.71
CA THR A 137 -18.37 4.67 25.97
C THR A 137 -17.97 4.79 24.50
N SER A 138 -17.65 3.66 23.86
CA SER A 138 -17.42 3.57 22.41
C SER A 138 -18.58 4.16 21.60
N ALA A 139 -19.83 3.86 21.99
CA ALA A 139 -21.02 4.40 21.34
C ALA A 139 -21.09 5.94 21.43
N GLN A 140 -20.73 6.54 22.58
CA GLN A 140 -20.70 8.00 22.74
C GLN A 140 -19.60 8.65 21.88
N VAL A 141 -18.41 8.04 21.83
CA VAL A 141 -17.30 8.52 20.97
C VAL A 141 -17.70 8.42 19.49
N ASN A 142 -18.25 7.28 19.06
CA ASN A 142 -18.71 7.06 17.69
C ASN A 142 -19.81 8.05 17.29
N LYS A 143 -20.76 8.33 18.19
CA LYS A 143 -21.79 9.34 17.95
C LYS A 143 -21.18 10.73 17.74
N LYS A 144 -20.25 11.15 18.59
CA LYS A 144 -19.55 12.45 18.45
C LYS A 144 -18.78 12.53 17.13
N LEU A 145 -18.13 11.44 16.71
CA LEU A 145 -17.46 11.37 15.41
C LEU A 145 -18.44 11.52 14.25
N ALA A 146 -19.54 10.75 14.27
CA ALA A 146 -20.57 10.80 13.24
C ALA A 146 -21.20 12.18 13.12
N GLU A 147 -21.45 12.87 14.24
CA GLU A 147 -21.96 14.25 14.24
C GLU A 147 -20.93 15.24 13.70
N LYS A 148 -19.67 15.15 14.14
CA LYS A 148 -18.60 16.07 13.72
C LYS A 148 -18.25 15.93 12.24
N PHE A 149 -18.35 14.72 11.71
CA PHE A 149 -17.93 14.35 10.36
C PHE A 149 -19.10 13.87 9.49
N ALA A 150 -20.32 14.36 9.74
CA ALA A 150 -21.53 13.99 8.99
C ALA A 150 -21.44 14.31 7.48
N ASP A 151 -20.56 15.23 7.10
CA ASP A 151 -20.31 15.64 5.73
C ASP A 151 -19.16 14.89 5.03
N ILE A 152 -18.49 13.97 5.74
CA ILE A 152 -17.24 13.36 5.26
C ILE A 152 -17.42 12.63 3.94
N GLU A 153 -18.52 11.89 3.76
CA GLU A 153 -18.80 11.16 2.52
C GLU A 153 -19.13 12.10 1.35
N LYS A 154 -19.63 13.31 1.65
CA LYS A 154 -19.83 14.36 0.64
C LYS A 154 -18.50 15.02 0.26
N ARG A 155 -17.60 15.20 1.24
CA ARG A 155 -16.24 15.75 1.01
C ARG A 155 -15.33 14.77 0.26
N TYR A 156 -15.53 13.46 0.46
CA TYR A 156 -14.74 12.40 -0.17
C TYR A 156 -15.63 11.35 -0.85
N PRO A 157 -16.17 11.65 -2.04
CA PRO A 157 -17.00 10.70 -2.78
C PRO A 157 -16.26 9.39 -3.06
N GLY A 158 -16.95 8.26 -2.89
CA GLY A 158 -16.40 6.91 -3.10
C GLY A 158 -15.76 6.28 -1.85
N TYR A 159 -15.69 7.01 -0.74
CA TYR A 159 -15.33 6.48 0.57
C TYR A 159 -16.57 6.35 1.45
N TYR A 160 -16.55 5.34 2.32
CA TYR A 160 -17.58 5.10 3.33
C TYR A 160 -16.91 4.96 4.68
N VAL A 161 -17.56 5.45 5.72
CA VAL A 161 -17.05 5.34 7.09
C VAL A 161 -17.92 4.37 7.87
N ASN A 162 -17.28 3.35 8.45
CA ASN A 162 -17.93 2.43 9.38
C ASN A 162 -17.38 2.67 10.78
N TYR A 163 -18.28 2.88 11.73
CA TYR A 163 -17.96 2.95 13.15
C TYR A 163 -18.24 1.59 13.77
N GLY A 164 -17.36 1.16 14.67
CA GLY A 164 -17.52 -0.10 15.39
C GLY A 164 -16.91 -0.03 16.78
N GLY A 165 -16.91 -1.16 17.47
CA GLY A 165 -16.26 -1.33 18.75
C GLY A 165 -16.56 -2.70 19.33
N GLU A 166 -15.58 -3.33 19.98
CA GLU A 166 -15.66 -4.73 20.42
C GLU A 166 -16.90 -5.04 21.28
N LYS A 167 -17.38 -4.06 22.04
CA LYS A 167 -18.55 -4.19 22.91
C LYS A 167 -19.87 -4.11 22.15
N GLU A 168 -19.96 -3.22 21.15
CA GLU A 168 -21.16 -3.05 20.31
C GLU A 168 -21.35 -4.28 19.41
N ASP A 169 -20.28 -4.71 18.74
CA ASP A 169 -20.27 -5.89 17.87
C ASP A 169 -20.68 -7.16 18.64
N ARG A 170 -20.27 -7.25 19.91
CA ARG A 170 -20.66 -8.35 20.82
C ARG A 170 -22.13 -8.28 21.22
N GLN A 171 -22.67 -7.10 21.53
CA GLN A 171 -24.08 -6.95 21.89
C GLN A 171 -25.01 -7.21 20.70
N GLU A 172 -24.67 -6.71 19.51
CA GLU A 172 -25.44 -6.97 18.29
C GLU A 172 -25.48 -8.47 17.95
N SER A 173 -24.34 -9.16 18.07
CA SER A 173 -24.26 -10.61 17.88
C SER A 173 -25.15 -11.38 18.87
N LEU A 174 -25.18 -10.97 20.14
CA LEU A 174 -26.04 -11.58 21.18
C LEU A 174 -27.54 -11.33 20.92
N GLY A 175 -27.91 -10.14 20.43
CA GLY A 175 -29.28 -9.81 20.05
C GLY A 175 -29.79 -10.68 18.90
N ASN A 176 -28.96 -10.87 17.87
CA ASN A 176 -29.29 -11.74 16.73
C ASN A 176 -29.43 -13.21 17.15
N LEU A 177 -28.58 -13.68 18.06
CA LEU A 177 -28.71 -15.03 18.65
C LEU A 177 -30.04 -15.22 19.40
N ALA A 178 -30.47 -14.21 20.17
CA ALA A 178 -31.73 -14.29 20.91
C ALA A 178 -32.96 -14.37 19.99
N VAL A 179 -32.96 -13.64 18.88
CA VAL A 179 -34.03 -13.71 17.86
C VAL A 179 -34.06 -15.09 17.21
N LEU A 180 -32.90 -15.63 16.79
CA LEU A 180 -32.80 -16.97 16.23
C LEU A 180 -33.28 -18.04 17.22
N PHE A 181 -32.96 -17.89 18.50
CA PHE A 181 -33.43 -18.80 19.55
C PHE A 181 -34.96 -18.72 19.74
N GLY A 182 -35.55 -17.53 19.64
CA GLY A 182 -37.00 -17.34 19.64
C GLY A 182 -37.70 -18.04 18.47
N PHE A 183 -37.11 -18.03 17.27
CA PHE A 183 -37.60 -18.79 16.12
C PHE A 183 -37.42 -20.30 16.28
N ALA A 184 -36.34 -20.77 16.92
CA ALA A 184 -36.10 -22.19 17.15
C ALA A 184 -37.02 -22.81 18.22
N MET A 185 -37.61 -21.99 19.09
CA MET A 185 -38.60 -22.43 20.08
C MET A 185 -40.05 -22.39 19.57
N LEU A 186 -40.28 -21.95 18.34
CA LEU A 186 -41.57 -21.98 17.64
C LEU A 186 -41.67 -23.24 16.76
#